data_AF-A0A9W4W263-F1
#
_entry.id   AF-A0A9W4W263-F1
#
_cell.length_a   1.000
_cell.length_b   1.000
_cell.length_c   1.000
_cell.angle_alpha   90.00
_cell.angle_beta   90.00
_cell.angle_gamma   90.00
#
_symmetry.space_group_name_H-M   'P 1'
#
loop_
_entity.id
_entity.type
_entity.pdbx_description
1 polymer ?
#
loop_
_entity_poly.entity_id
_entity_poly.type
_entity_poly.pdbx_seq_one_letter_code
_entity_poly.pdbx_strand_id
1 'polypeptide(L)' 'MDTQSSDAPSLAAGSADDIRALGWAVAVHNDYRLGGVAHTFWLFTKGEIAIKGEGNTDAEALDQVRAAIAARTAAV' A
#
# COMPACT_ATOMS: atom_id res chain seq x y z
N MET A 1 -26.81 9.44 -18.91
CA MET A 1 -27.00 8.19 -18.14
C MET A 1 -25.75 8.05 -17.30
N ASP A 2 -25.94 8.09 -16.00
CA ASP A 2 -25.00 8.66 -15.03
C ASP A 2 -23.77 7.79 -14.78
N THR A 3 -22.60 8.42 -14.86
CA THR A 3 -21.32 7.85 -14.44
C THR A 3 -21.29 7.79 -12.92
N GLN A 4 -21.65 6.67 -12.31
CA GLN A 4 -21.37 6.45 -10.90
C GLN A 4 -19.90 6.08 -10.72
N SER A 5 -19.04 7.09 -10.60
CA SER A 5 -17.77 6.96 -9.87
C SER A 5 -18.11 6.77 -8.39
N SER A 6 -17.98 5.54 -7.91
CA SER A 6 -18.01 5.24 -6.49
C SER A 6 -16.61 5.46 -5.92
N ASP A 7 -16.32 6.69 -5.48
CA ASP A 7 -15.08 7.10 -4.78
C ASP A 7 -14.98 6.55 -3.33
N ALA A 8 -15.73 5.49 -2.99
CA ALA A 8 -15.54 4.82 -1.71
C ALA A 8 -14.22 4.02 -1.75
N PRO A 9 -13.28 4.24 -0.82
CA PRO A 9 -12.03 3.49 -0.79
C PRO A 9 -12.34 2.00 -0.70
N SER A 10 -11.93 1.27 -1.72
CA SER A 10 -12.07 -0.17 -1.79
C SER A 10 -11.20 -0.79 -0.70
N LEU A 11 -11.80 -1.51 0.26
CA LEU A 11 -11.10 -2.36 1.23
C LEU A 11 -10.54 -3.64 0.58
N ALA A 12 -10.32 -3.66 -0.74
CA ALA A 12 -9.66 -4.78 -1.38
C ALA A 12 -8.24 -4.89 -0.84
N ALA A 13 -7.82 -6.11 -0.46
CA ALA A 13 -6.51 -6.35 0.13
C ALA A 13 -5.35 -5.80 -0.74
N GLY A 14 -5.51 -5.84 -2.08
CA GLY A 14 -4.56 -5.29 -3.06
C GLY A 14 -4.73 -3.80 -3.38
N SER A 15 -5.64 -3.06 -2.72
CA SER A 15 -5.76 -1.61 -2.88
C SER A 15 -4.98 -0.88 -1.79
N ALA A 16 -4.39 0.26 -2.14
CA ALA A 16 -3.71 1.17 -1.22
C ALA A 16 -4.60 2.30 -0.66
N ASP A 17 -5.89 2.30 -0.98
CA ASP A 17 -6.77 3.44 -0.70
C ASP A 17 -6.96 3.70 0.80
N ASP A 18 -6.99 2.65 1.61
CA ASP A 18 -7.04 2.74 3.07
C ASP A 18 -5.77 3.41 3.63
N ILE A 19 -4.59 3.04 3.12
CA ILE A 19 -3.31 3.66 3.49
C ILE A 19 -3.28 5.14 3.06
N ARG A 20 -3.79 5.47 1.88
CA ARG A 20 -3.92 6.86 1.40
C ARG A 20 -4.89 7.68 2.25
N ALA A 21 -6.02 7.10 2.66
CA ALA A 21 -7.00 7.75 3.54
C ALA A 21 -6.40 8.10 4.91
N LEU A 22 -5.37 7.36 5.36
CA LEU A 22 -4.59 7.69 6.56
C LEU A 22 -3.56 8.82 6.35
N GLY A 23 -3.51 9.42 5.15
CA GLY A 23 -2.62 10.52 4.81
C GLY A 23 -1.20 10.09 4.42
N TRP A 24 -1.00 8.82 4.06
CA TRP A 24 0.27 8.35 3.48
C TRP A 24 0.25 8.52 1.96
N ALA A 25 1.38 8.94 1.39
CA ALA A 25 1.56 9.06 -0.05
C ALA A 25 2.37 7.88 -0.58
N VAL A 26 2.01 7.37 -1.76
CA VAL A 26 2.86 6.40 -2.49
C VAL A 26 4.06 7.16 -3.04
N ALA A 27 5.26 6.81 -2.60
CA ALA A 27 6.51 7.35 -3.14
C ALA A 27 7.01 6.50 -4.31
N VAL A 28 6.89 5.17 -4.21
CA VAL A 28 7.25 4.22 -5.28
C VAL A 28 6.25 3.07 -5.25
N HIS A 29 5.72 2.69 -6.41
CA HIS A 29 5.14 1.38 -6.66
C HIS A 29 5.85 0.81 -7.88
N ASN A 30 6.40 -0.39 -7.74
CA ASN A 30 7.19 -1.02 -8.78
C ASN A 30 6.93 -2.52 -8.83
N ASP A 31 6.46 -2.98 -9.99
CA ASP A 31 6.39 -4.39 -10.33
C ASP A 31 7.69 -4.84 -10.99
N TYR A 32 8.19 -5.99 -10.60
CA TYR A 32 9.46 -6.50 -11.11
C TYR A 32 9.51 -8.02 -11.11
N ARG A 33 10.61 -8.57 -11.65
CA ARG A 33 10.84 -10.01 -11.68
C ARG A 33 12.22 -10.38 -11.15
N LEU A 34 12.28 -11.42 -10.32
CA LEU A 34 13.53 -12.05 -9.87
C LEU A 34 13.49 -13.53 -10.24
N GLY A 35 14.49 -14.00 -10.99
CA GLY A 35 14.49 -15.39 -11.47
C GLY A 35 13.23 -15.78 -12.27
N GLY A 36 12.59 -14.82 -12.93
CA GLY A 36 11.32 -15.00 -13.65
C GLY A 36 10.06 -14.92 -12.79
N VAL A 37 10.18 -14.96 -11.47
CA VAL A 37 9.05 -14.84 -10.52
C VAL A 37 8.61 -13.38 -10.43
N ALA A 38 7.30 -13.12 -10.48
CA ALA A 38 6.74 -11.77 -10.37
C ALA A 38 6.70 -11.31 -8.90
N HIS A 39 7.04 -10.04 -8.70
CA HIS A 39 7.04 -9.36 -7.42
C HIS A 39 6.48 -7.94 -7.58
N THR A 40 6.02 -7.38 -6.47
CA THR A 40 5.58 -5.99 -6.35
C THR A 40 6.21 -5.38 -5.11
N PHE A 41 6.63 -4.12 -5.24
CA PHE A 41 7.24 -3.32 -4.19
C PHE A 41 6.44 -2.03 -4.02
N TRP A 42 6.09 -1.73 -2.78
CA TRP A 42 5.40 -0.51 -2.39
C TRP A 42 6.21 0.26 -1.34
N LEU A 43 6.37 1.56 -1.56
CA LEU A 43 6.95 2.50 -0.62
C LEU A 43 5.98 3.64 -0.38
N PHE A 44 5.67 3.88 0.88
CA PHE A 44 4.85 4.99 1.34
C PHE A 44 5.63 5.95 2.21
N THR A 45 5.29 7.22 2.13
CA THR A 45 5.88 8.29 2.95
C THR A 45 4.81 9.14 3.63
N LYS A 46 5.07 9.56 4.87
CA LYS A 46 4.27 10.54 5.62
C LYS A 46 5.20 11.38 6.51
N GLY A 47 5.37 12.65 6.16
CA GLY A 47 6.41 13.48 6.77
C GLY A 47 7.80 12.88 6.51
N GLU A 48 8.60 12.73 7.55
CA GLU A 48 9.95 12.14 7.48
C GLU A 48 9.94 10.60 7.58
N ILE A 49 8.76 9.97 7.69
CA ILE A 49 8.64 8.52 7.87
C ILE A 49 8.41 7.86 6.50
N ALA A 50 9.14 6.76 6.26
CA ALA A 50 8.93 5.87 5.14
C ALA A 50 8.61 4.44 5.62
N ILE A 51 7.65 3.78 4.97
CA ILE A 51 7.28 2.39 5.21
C ILE A 51 7.20 1.67 3.87
N LYS A 52 7.77 0.47 3.82
CA LYS A 52 7.73 -0.37 2.63
C LYS A 52 7.02 -1.69 2.89
N GLY A 53 6.54 -2.30 1.82
CA GLY A 53 6.10 -3.68 1.77
C GLY A 53 6.40 -4.28 0.41
N GLU A 54 6.63 -5.58 0.37
CA GLU A 54 7.08 -6.28 -0.82
C GLU A 54 6.61 -7.73 -0.82
N GLY A 55 6.19 -8.24 -1.97
CA GLY A 55 5.64 -9.58 -2.07
C GLY A 55 5.46 -10.04 -3.50
N ASN A 56 4.81 -11.19 -3.68
CA ASN A 56 4.41 -11.70 -4.98
C ASN A 56 3.07 -11.10 -5.46
N THR A 57 2.32 -10.50 -4.54
CA THR A 57 1.04 -9.82 -4.81
C THR A 57 0.95 -8.48 -4.07
N ASP A 58 0.11 -7.57 -4.57
CA ASP A 58 -0.11 -6.29 -3.90
C ASP A 58 -0.72 -6.49 -2.51
N ALA A 59 -1.56 -7.51 -2.33
CA ALA A 59 -2.13 -7.83 -1.03
C ALA A 59 -1.05 -8.13 0.02
N GLU A 60 -0.08 -8.99 -0.32
CA GLU A 60 1.03 -9.33 0.59
C GLU A 60 1.90 -8.11 0.93
N ALA A 61 2.22 -7.30 -0.09
CA ALA A 61 3.02 -6.10 0.10
C ALA A 61 2.28 -5.06 0.96
N LEU A 62 1.01 -4.79 0.66
CA LEU A 62 0.21 -3.80 1.37
C LEU A 62 -0.14 -4.24 2.79
N ASP A 63 -0.30 -5.55 3.06
CA ASP A 63 -0.49 -6.06 4.42
C ASP A 63 0.74 -5.82 5.31
N GLN A 64 1.95 -5.92 4.77
CA GLN A 64 3.16 -5.53 5.49
C GLN A 64 3.18 -4.03 5.81
N VAL A 65 2.77 -3.18 4.87
CA VAL A 65 2.66 -1.74 5.09
C VAL A 65 1.65 -1.43 6.19
N ARG A 66 0.46 -2.05 6.15
CA ARG A 66 -0.59 -1.90 7.16
C ARG A 66 -0.09 -2.32 8.54
N ALA A 67 0.58 -3.46 8.64
CA ALA A 67 1.14 -3.95 9.90
C ALA A 67 2.19 -2.98 10.46
N ALA A 68 3.07 -2.45 9.61
CA ALA A 68 4.08 -1.48 10.00
C ALA A 68 3.46 -0.14 10.46
N ILE A 69 2.40 0.33 9.80
CA ILE A 69 1.65 1.52 10.24
C ILE A 69 1.02 1.27 11.61
N ALA A 70 0.33 0.14 11.79
CA ALA A 70 -0.32 -0.21 13.05
C ALA A 70 0.68 -0.30 14.23
N ALA A 71 1.83 -0.96 14.01
CA ALA A 71 2.88 -1.09 15.01
C ALA A 71 3.46 0.27 15.44
N ARG A 72 3.55 1.23 14.52
CA ARG A 72 4.02 2.58 14.84
C ARG A 72 2.98 3.41 15.58
N THR A 73 1.71 3.29 15.22
CA THR A 73 0.62 3.99 15.92
C THR A 73 0.50 3.52 17.37
N ALA A 74 0.73 2.24 17.65
CA ALA A 74 0.70 1.69 19.00
C ALA A 74 1.91 2.06 19.88
N ALA A 75 2.98 2.60 19.29
CA ALA A 75 4.21 2.97 19.98
C ALA A 75 4.25 4.46 20.40
N VAL A 76 3.18 5.20 20.14
CA VAL A 76 2.97 6.62 20.51
C VAL A 76 1.90 6.69 21.59
#